data_AF-A0AAW2GST2-F1
#
_entry.id   AF-A0AAW2GST2-F1
#
_cell.length_a   1.000
_cell.length_b   1.000
_cell.length_c   1.000
_cell.angle_alpha   90.00
_cell.angle_beta   90.00
_cell.angle_gamma   90.00
#
_symmetry.space_group_name_H-M   'P 1'
#
loop_
_entity.id
_entity.type
_entity.pdbx_description
1 polymer ?
#
loop_
_entity_poly.entity_id
_entity_poly.type
_entity_poly.pdbx_seq_one_letter_code
_entity_poly.pdbx_strand_id
1 'polypeptide(L)'
;MCDILEHWPILKHPKGYELIEIDYSFLKVSCVEEVNEERWFSFYTNLLNVCPVKSDDDLAVSYKKLLSLDNITNDSKICVQLFLLSHIIPPKGRVRGKRRQWKPSITECKDSFIIHTVVSFFQNV
;
A
#
# COMPACT_ATOMS: atom_id res chain seq x y z
N MET A 1 2.65 -3.23 -18.08
CA MET A 1 2.67 -2.07 -17.16
C MET A 1 1.78 -1.04 -17.82
N CYS A 2 0.62 -0.69 -17.24
CA CYS A 2 -0.27 0.30 -17.84
C CYS A 2 0.31 1.69 -17.56
N ASP A 3 0.81 2.36 -18.60
CA ASP A 3 1.18 3.76 -18.48
C ASP A 3 -0.12 4.58 -18.42
N ILE A 4 -0.35 5.25 -17.29
CA ILE A 4 -1.51 6.11 -17.07
C ILE A 4 -1.56 7.23 -18.13
N LEU A 5 -0.41 7.65 -18.67
CA LEU A 5 -0.34 8.68 -19.69
C LEU A 5 -0.76 8.17 -21.09
N GLU A 6 -0.74 6.86 -21.33
CA GLU A 6 -1.28 6.27 -22.55
C GLU A 6 -2.82 6.26 -22.55
N HIS A 7 -3.40 5.97 -21.38
CA HIS A 7 -4.85 5.85 -21.21
C HIS A 7 -5.52 7.21 -20.97
N TRP A 8 -4.78 8.16 -20.36
CA TRP A 8 -5.22 9.53 -20.15
C TRP A 8 -4.22 10.54 -20.75
N PRO A 9 -4.17 10.68 -22.09
CA PRO A 9 -3.21 11.55 -22.77
C PRO A 9 -3.30 13.03 -22.35
N ILE A 10 -4.45 13.46 -21.84
CA ILE A 10 -4.65 14.82 -21.32
C ILE A 10 -3.69 15.16 -20.17
N LEU A 11 -3.23 14.14 -19.42
CA LEU A 11 -2.26 14.30 -18.35
C LEU A 11 -0.83 14.59 -18.85
N LYS A 12 -0.54 14.37 -20.14
CA LYS A 12 0.75 14.74 -20.76
C LYS A 12 0.92 16.26 -20.90
N HIS A 13 -0.16 17.03 -20.80
CA HIS A 13 -0.08 18.48 -20.81
C HIS A 13 0.72 18.99 -19.59
N PRO A 14 1.53 20.06 -19.68
CA PRO A 14 2.31 20.56 -18.54
C PRO A 14 1.48 20.91 -17.30
N LYS A 15 0.20 21.22 -17.50
CA LYS A 15 -0.81 21.48 -16.45
C LYS A 15 -1.77 20.31 -16.23
N GLY A 16 -1.50 19.15 -16.82
CA GLY A 16 -2.38 17.97 -16.73
C GLY A 16 -2.57 17.49 -15.29
N TYR A 17 -1.55 17.65 -14.45
CA TYR A 17 -1.65 17.36 -13.01
C TYR A 17 -2.72 18.20 -12.29
N GLU A 18 -3.03 19.41 -12.78
CA GLU A 18 -4.06 20.27 -12.18
C GLU A 18 -5.44 19.60 -12.21
N LEU A 19 -5.71 18.73 -13.20
CA LEU A 19 -6.96 17.95 -13.26
C LEU A 19 -7.05 16.95 -12.12
N ILE A 20 -5.93 16.31 -11.76
CA ILE A 20 -5.84 15.38 -10.63
C ILE A 20 -6.06 16.16 -9.33
N GLU A 21 -5.42 17.31 -9.17
CA GLU A 21 -5.60 18.19 -8.00
C GLU A 21 -7.06 18.66 -7.84
N ILE A 22 -7.72 19.04 -8.94
CA ILE A 22 -9.14 19.43 -8.95
C ILE A 22 -10.01 18.25 -8.52
N ASP A 23 -9.77 17.05 -9.04
CA ASP A 23 -10.51 15.85 -8.65
C ASP A 23 -10.33 15.55 -7.16
N TYR A 24 -9.09 15.63 -6.65
CA TYR A 24 -8.81 15.42 -5.22
C TYR A 24 -9.49 16.46 -4.33
N SER A 25 -9.53 17.72 -4.78
CA SER A 25 -10.24 18.80 -4.10
C SER A 25 -11.75 18.59 -4.09
N PHE A 26 -12.33 18.25 -5.24
CA PHE A 26 -13.76 17.97 -5.40
C PHE A 26 -14.20 16.78 -4.56
N LEU A 27 -13.41 15.70 -4.58
CA LEU A 27 -13.63 14.50 -3.76
C LEU A 27 -13.38 14.75 -2.27
N LYS A 28 -12.93 15.95 -1.89
CA LYS A 28 -12.51 16.32 -0.53
C LYS A 28 -11.41 15.39 0.02
N VAL A 29 -10.65 14.77 -0.88
CA VAL A 29 -9.43 14.02 -0.54
C VAL A 29 -8.37 15.01 -0.05
N SER A 30 -8.38 16.26 -0.51
CA SER A 30 -7.54 17.35 0.01
C SER A 30 -7.87 17.77 1.46
N CYS A 31 -9.00 17.34 2.02
CA CYS A 31 -9.32 17.49 3.45
C CYS A 31 -8.79 16.34 4.31
N VAL A 32 -8.13 15.35 3.71
CA VAL A 32 -7.40 14.31 4.43
C VAL A 32 -6.10 14.95 4.91
N GLU A 33 -6.22 15.70 6.01
CA GLU A 33 -5.28 15.70 7.13
C GLU A 33 -3.97 14.95 6.78
N GLU A 34 -2.89 15.70 6.43
CA GLU A 34 -1.67 15.16 5.79
C GLU A 34 -1.29 13.77 6.32
N VAL A 35 -1.24 12.79 5.41
CA VAL A 35 -0.72 11.46 5.74
C VAL A 35 0.77 11.60 5.96
N ASN A 36 1.20 11.47 7.21
CA ASN A 36 2.60 11.53 7.60
C ASN A 36 2.98 10.32 8.45
N GLU A 37 4.29 10.14 8.69
CA GLU A 37 4.84 8.99 9.41
C GLU A 37 4.27 8.87 10.83
N GLU A 38 4.16 9.98 11.57
CA GLU A 38 3.67 9.99 12.95
C GLU A 38 2.24 9.48 13.04
N ARG A 39 1.37 9.95 12.13
CA ARG A 39 -0.03 9.52 12.04
C ARG A 39 -0.15 8.07 11.64
N TRP A 40 0.69 7.63 10.71
CA TRP A 40 0.77 6.22 10.33
C TRP A 40 1.14 5.34 11.52
N PHE A 41 2.18 5.70 12.28
CA PHE A 41 2.59 4.93 13.47
C PHE A 41 1.52 4.93 14.57
N SER A 42 0.83 6.05 14.78
CA SER A 42 -0.31 6.15 15.69
C SER A 42 -1.45 5.23 15.25
N PHE A 43 -1.84 5.28 13.97
CA PHE A 43 -2.84 4.39 13.39
C PHE A 43 -2.46 2.92 13.58
N TYR A 44 -1.23 2.54 13.23
CA TYR A 44 -0.78 1.16 13.30
C TYR A 44 -0.75 0.64 14.75
N THR A 45 -0.33 1.47 15.70
CA THR A 45 -0.37 1.14 17.13
C THR A 45 -1.81 0.91 17.60
N ASN A 46 -2.73 1.80 17.25
CA ASN A 46 -4.15 1.66 17.58
C ASN A 46 -4.76 0.42 16.95
N LEU A 47 -4.40 0.11 15.70
CA LEU A 47 -4.85 -1.09 15.02
C LEU A 47 -4.41 -2.35 15.78
N LEU A 48 -3.15 -2.44 16.22
CA LEU A 48 -2.66 -3.60 16.97
C LEU A 48 -3.36 -3.80 18.31
N ASN A 49 -3.82 -2.72 18.95
CA ASN A 49 -4.60 -2.81 20.19
C ASN A 49 -5.98 -3.46 19.96
N VAL A 50 -6.56 -3.28 18.77
CA VAL A 50 -7.87 -3.85 18.40
C VAL A 50 -7.72 -5.23 17.78
N CYS A 51 -6.71 -5.42 16.93
CA CYS A 51 -6.45 -6.63 16.17
C CYS A 51 -4.98 -7.05 16.38
N PRO A 52 -4.67 -7.77 17.47
CA PRO A 52 -3.32 -8.22 17.71
C PRO A 52 -2.90 -9.28 16.68
N VAL A 53 -1.64 -9.25 16.27
CA VAL A 53 -1.05 -10.34 15.48
C VAL A 53 -1.15 -11.64 16.27
N LYS A 54 -1.67 -12.67 15.62
CA LYS A 54 -1.83 -13.99 16.22
C LYS A 54 -0.49 -14.69 16.39
N SER A 55 -0.35 -15.46 17.46
CA SER A 55 0.89 -16.17 17.77
C SER A 55 1.13 -17.42 16.92
N ASP A 56 0.11 -17.91 16.22
CA ASP A 56 0.15 -19.08 15.34
C ASP A 56 0.56 -18.75 13.88
N ASP A 57 0.84 -17.48 13.58
CA ASP A 57 1.32 -17.03 12.27
C ASP A 57 2.83 -16.72 12.33
N ASP A 58 3.65 -17.71 12.00
CA ASP A 58 5.12 -17.61 12.07
C ASP A 58 5.70 -16.47 11.23
N LEU A 59 5.09 -16.18 10.07
CA LEU A 59 5.53 -15.08 9.21
C LEU A 59 5.21 -13.73 9.84
N ALA A 60 4.02 -13.56 10.38
CA ALA A 60 3.64 -12.33 11.07
C ALA A 60 4.48 -12.12 12.35
N VAL A 61 4.79 -13.19 13.09
CA VAL A 61 5.73 -13.14 14.22
C VAL A 61 7.13 -12.71 13.78
N SER A 62 7.60 -13.20 12.63
CA SER A 62 8.90 -12.82 12.06
C SER A 62 8.95 -11.34 11.68
N TYR A 63 7.87 -10.79 11.10
CA TYR A 63 7.77 -9.35 10.82
C TYR A 63 7.75 -8.50 12.10
N LYS A 64 7.06 -8.95 13.16
CA LYS A 64 7.11 -8.28 14.47
C LYS A 64 8.54 -8.21 15.02
N LYS A 65 9.32 -9.30 14.90
CA LYS A 65 10.73 -9.32 15.30
C LYS A 65 11.55 -8.33 14.48
N LEU A 66 11.30 -8.26 13.16
CA LEU A 66 11.98 -7.31 12.28
C LEU A 66 11.72 -5.86 12.69
N LEU A 67 10.49 -5.52 13.09
CA LEU A 67 10.13 -4.20 13.60
C LEU A 67 10.79 -3.83 14.94
N SER A 68 11.27 -4.82 15.71
CA SER A 68 11.96 -4.61 16.98
C SER A 68 13.47 -4.41 16.83
N LEU A 69 14.02 -4.47 15.62
CA LEU A 69 15.44 -4.20 15.40
C LEU A 69 15.72 -2.69 15.48
N ASP A 70 16.81 -2.31 16.13
CA ASP A 70 17.17 -0.89 16.31
C ASP A 70 17.64 -0.21 15.01
N ASN A 71 18.17 -0.98 14.06
CA ASN A 71 18.84 -0.46 12.85
C ASN A 71 17.94 -0.42 11.60
N ILE A 72 16.64 -0.19 11.75
CA ILE A 72 15.68 -0.14 10.65
C ILE A 72 15.13 1.28 10.45
N THR A 73 15.16 1.77 9.20
CA THR A 73 14.63 3.10 8.84
C THR A 73 13.11 3.16 8.99
N ASN A 74 12.55 4.36 9.13
CA ASN A 74 11.10 4.53 9.22
C ASN A 74 10.37 4.00 7.97
N ASP A 75 10.88 4.29 6.76
CA ASP A 75 10.34 3.72 5.52
C ASP A 75 10.29 2.18 5.55
N SER A 76 11.37 1.57 6.02
CA SER A 76 11.44 0.11 6.15
C SER A 76 10.44 -0.41 7.19
N LYS A 77 10.26 0.30 8.32
CA LYS A 77 9.22 -0.03 9.31
C LYS A 77 7.82 0.04 8.68
N ILE A 78 7.52 1.12 7.95
CA ILE A 78 6.23 1.31 7.27
C ILE A 78 5.97 0.18 6.28
N CYS A 79 6.97 -0.20 5.48
CA CYS A 79 6.86 -1.31 4.53
C CYS A 79 6.53 -2.64 5.25
N VAL A 80 7.22 -2.94 6.35
CA VAL A 80 6.97 -4.16 7.13
C VAL A 80 5.58 -4.11 7.80
N GLN A 81 5.16 -2.94 8.28
CA GLN A 81 3.82 -2.73 8.84
C GLN A 81 2.72 -2.93 7.79
N LEU A 82 2.90 -2.42 6.57
CA LEU A 82 2.01 -2.65 5.43
C LEU A 82 1.89 -4.14 5.09
N PHE A 83 3.01 -4.87 5.09
CA PHE A 83 2.97 -6.33 4.90
C PHE A 83 2.22 -7.05 6.04
N LEU A 84 2.38 -6.59 7.28
CA LEU A 84 1.67 -7.13 8.44
C LEU A 84 0.16 -6.90 8.38
N LEU A 85 -0.33 -5.85 7.72
CA LEU A 85 -1.77 -5.60 7.60
C LEU A 85 -2.53 -6.78 6.98
N SER A 86 -1.95 -7.43 5.96
CA SER A 86 -2.56 -8.60 5.30
C SER A 86 -2.68 -9.82 6.23
N HIS A 87 -1.87 -9.88 7.29
CA HIS A 87 -1.95 -10.91 8.33
C HIS A 87 -2.91 -10.53 9.47
N ILE A 88 -2.95 -9.24 9.84
CA ILE A 88 -3.82 -8.71 10.91
C ILE A 88 -5.29 -8.65 10.45
N ILE A 89 -5.50 -8.16 9.23
CA ILE A 89 -6.81 -7.99 8.60
C ILE A 89 -6.83 -8.84 7.33
N PRO A 90 -6.98 -10.17 7.45
CA PRO A 90 -6.95 -11.03 6.28
C PRO A 90 -8.11 -10.69 5.34
N PRO A 91 -7.94 -10.83 4.02
CA PRO A 91 -8.99 -10.56 3.03
C PRO A 91 -10.22 -11.44 3.33
N LYS A 92 -11.31 -10.82 3.76
CA LYS A 92 -12.59 -11.51 4.04
C LYS A 92 -13.49 -11.60 2.82
N GLY A 93 -13.26 -10.76 1.81
CA GLY A 93 -14.06 -10.68 0.58
C GLY A 93 -13.66 -11.70 -0.48
N ARG A 94 -14.61 -12.01 -1.37
CA ARG A 94 -14.33 -12.70 -2.64
C ARG A 94 -14.40 -11.68 -3.76
N VAL A 95 -13.39 -11.68 -4.64
CA VAL A 95 -13.44 -10.90 -5.86
C VAL A 95 -14.33 -11.64 -6.86
N ARG A 96 -15.34 -10.95 -7.39
CA ARG A 96 -16.27 -11.48 -8.39
C ARG A 96 -15.89 -10.98 -9.78
N GLY A 97 -15.42 -11.88 -10.63
CA GLY A 97 -15.33 -11.66 -12.07
C GLY A 97 -16.51 -12.29 -12.83
N LYS A 98 -16.62 -12.01 -14.14
CA LYS A 98 -17.75 -12.45 -15.00
C LYS A 98 -18.09 -13.95 -14.90
N ARG A 99 -17.11 -14.82 -14.63
CA ARG A 99 -17.30 -16.29 -14.47
C ARG A 99 -16.44 -16.94 -13.39
N ARG A 100 -15.71 -16.15 -12.59
CA ARG A 100 -14.80 -16.67 -11.56
C ARG A 100 -14.99 -15.90 -10.27
N GLN A 101 -15.02 -16.63 -9.16
CA GLN A 101 -14.92 -16.06 -7.83
C GLN A 101 -13.64 -16.59 -7.21
N TRP A 102 -12.79 -15.69 -6.73
CA TRP A 102 -11.61 -16.10 -5.97
C TRP A 102 -11.52 -15.31 -4.67
N LYS A 103 -10.89 -15.92 -3.68
CA LYS A 103 -10.52 -15.26 -2.43
C LYS A 103 -9.03 -14.98 -2.51
N PRO A 104 -8.59 -13.70 -2.48
CA PRO A 104 -7.18 -13.38 -2.44
C PRO A 104 -6.51 -14.05 -1.24
N SER A 105 -5.33 -14.61 -1.47
CA SER A 105 -4.42 -15.07 -0.43
C SER A 105 -3.75 -13.89 0.28
N ILE A 106 -3.16 -14.14 1.45
CA ILE A 106 -2.37 -13.13 2.17
C ILE A 106 -1.20 -12.67 1.31
N THR A 107 -0.55 -13.58 0.58
CA THR A 107 0.56 -13.27 -0.34
C THR A 107 0.11 -12.32 -1.44
N GLU A 108 -0.99 -12.63 -2.14
CA GLU A 108 -1.53 -11.75 -3.18
C GLU A 108 -1.88 -10.35 -2.64
N CYS A 109 -2.37 -10.27 -1.40
CA CYS A 109 -2.65 -8.98 -0.78
C CYS A 109 -1.37 -8.19 -0.50
N LYS A 110 -0.32 -8.83 0.03
CA LYS A 110 0.98 -8.18 0.28
C LYS A 110 1.58 -7.62 -1.00
N ASP A 111 1.59 -8.41 -2.06
CA ASP A 111 2.15 -8.02 -3.36
C ASP A 111 1.33 -6.89 -4.03
N SER A 112 0.08 -6.69 -3.61
CA SER A 112 -0.77 -5.59 -4.10
C SER A 112 -0.52 -4.24 -3.42
N PHE A 113 0.08 -4.22 -2.22
CA PHE A 113 0.35 -2.98 -1.49
C PHE A 113 1.63 -2.29 -1.93
N ILE A 114 2.71 -3.04 -2.15
CA ILE A 114 4.03 -2.50 -2.49
C ILE A 114 4.46 -3.11 -3.82
N ILE A 115 4.50 -2.27 -4.86
CA ILE A 115 4.99 -2.66 -6.19
C ILE A 115 6.44 -2.19 -6.31
N HIS A 116 7.37 -3.13 -6.37
CA HIS A 116 8.77 -2.81 -6.64
C HIS A 116 8.95 -2.49 -8.13
N THR A 117 9.09 -1.21 -8.46
CA THR A 117 9.38 -0.78 -9.83
C THR A 117 10.88 -0.80 -10.09
N VAL A 118 11.35 -1.68 -10.98
CA VAL A 118 12.72 -1.60 -11.50
C VAL A 118 12.74 -0.55 -12.60
N VAL A 119 13.48 0.54 -12.40
CA VAL A 119 13.72 1.51 -13.47
C VAL A 119 14.76 0.92 -14.42
N SER A 120 14.31 0.37 -15.54
CA SER A 120 15.20 -0.04 -16.62
C SER A 120 15.58 1.21 -17.43
N PHE A 121 16.81 1.70 -17.27
CA PHE A 121 17.35 2.72 -18.16
C PHE A 121 17.62 2.07 -19.52
N PHE A 122 16.74 2.28 -20.49
CA PHE A 122 17.10 2.09 -21.90
C PHE A 122 18.10 3.18 -22.28
N GLN A 123 19.38 2.83 -22.30
CA GLN A 123 20.37 3.63 -23.01
C GLN A 123 20.07 3.50 -24.51
N ASN A 124 19.45 4.53 -25.07
CA ASN A 124 19.45 4.72 -26.51
C ASN A 124 20.88 5.10 -26.90
N VAL A 125 21.62 4.15 -27.46
CA VAL A 125 22.85 4.37 -28.24
C VAL A 125 22.45 4.68 -29.67
#